data_AF-A0A366DNJ7-F1
#
_entry.id   AF-A0A366DNJ7-F1
#
_cell.length_a   1.000
_cell.length_b   1.000
_cell.length_c   1.000
_cell.angle_alpha   90.00
_cell.angle_beta   90.00
_cell.angle_gamma   90.00
#
_symmetry.space_group_name_H-M   'P 1'
#
loop_
_entity.id
_entity.type
_entity.pdbx_description
1 polymer ?
#
loop_
_entity_poly.entity_id
_entity_poly.type
_entity_poly.pdbx_seq_one_letter_code
_entity_poly.pdbx_strand_id
1 'polypeptide(L)'
;MVSNLAGGRPSRQSIEPGTQLGALEAYAAQAHGYLSAGGEQLSQLAGLLRPLVLESWMRSLRGGVDPMDVLSERGLRGTDLQRYRDAHPIAALMPLIDKLLVQDAAATGLIVVVADQFGRVLSVHGKPEQVTAAAEIGLRAGDDLSERRVGTNAVGLVVRTGRATWIHGPEHFLHRMHQITGAAAPVHDPDGRLVGVLMIAGGVRVARPEILALVKATATAAEMDLVLSAMRSAQHGGAGRARPEPAVSAESRGLGLDVLGLGQPQLTIAGDRVPLSQRHAEILLLLAEHPEGLGADHLALLLDDTDLDNGTIRAAMSRLRSVVGPTVFGSRPYKLRVHVATDVEALRAALDSGDVDSALRLYAGPVLPRSAAPGVIDIRDELRVRLRTAVLGSGEAAVLRRWTAGAEGRDDAAAWAAYRATVDRDSPLYAQIEAKIRVLDRRLGADATRMQRFGS
;
A
#
# COMPACT_ATOMS: atom_id res chain seq x y z
N MET A 1 -23.96 33.18 48.40
CA MET A 1 -25.06 32.24 48.70
C MET A 1 -24.98 31.11 47.68
N VAL A 2 -24.49 29.96 48.14
CA VAL A 2 -24.63 28.54 47.68
C VAL A 2 -25.47 28.35 46.38
N SER A 3 -25.09 27.58 45.34
CA SER A 3 -24.71 26.15 45.36
C SER A 3 -24.10 25.63 44.05
N ASN A 4 -23.23 24.62 44.18
CA ASN A 4 -22.71 23.71 43.14
C ASN A 4 -23.78 22.75 42.58
N LEU A 5 -23.55 22.16 41.39
CA LEU A 5 -23.37 20.70 41.21
C LEU A 5 -23.07 20.26 39.75
N ALA A 6 -22.02 19.43 39.67
CA ALA A 6 -21.44 18.59 38.63
C ALA A 6 -22.31 18.01 37.48
N GLY A 7 -21.63 17.73 36.36
CA GLY A 7 -21.83 16.48 35.60
C GLY A 7 -22.19 16.62 34.12
N GLY A 8 -21.22 16.87 33.25
CA GLY A 8 -21.42 16.76 31.80
C GLY A 8 -20.10 16.53 31.06
N ARG A 9 -19.95 15.37 30.40
CA ARG A 9 -18.89 15.13 29.42
C ARG A 9 -18.96 16.23 28.35
N PRO A 10 -17.85 16.86 27.94
CA PRO A 10 -17.91 17.79 26.82
C PRO A 10 -18.35 17.02 25.57
N SER A 11 -19.44 17.48 24.97
CA SER A 11 -19.92 17.05 23.66
C SER A 11 -18.78 17.11 22.65
N ARG A 12 -18.67 16.07 21.79
CA ARG A 12 -17.89 16.09 20.54
C ARG A 12 -18.44 17.19 19.63
N GLN A 13 -18.13 18.45 19.93
CA GLN A 13 -18.29 19.54 19.00
C GLN A 13 -17.06 19.54 18.11
N SER A 14 -17.31 19.62 16.81
CA SER A 14 -16.32 19.75 15.75
C SER A 14 -15.38 20.92 16.04
N ILE A 15 -14.17 20.59 16.49
CA ILE A 15 -13.09 21.54 16.75
C ILE A 15 -12.47 21.91 15.40
N GLU A 16 -12.28 23.22 15.17
CA GLU A 16 -11.64 23.77 13.98
C GLU A 16 -10.27 23.10 13.66
N PRO A 17 -9.93 22.83 12.38
CA PRO A 17 -8.70 22.10 12.03
C PRO A 17 -7.39 22.77 12.50
N GLY A 18 -7.38 24.10 12.65
CA GLY A 18 -6.18 24.85 13.06
C GLY A 18 -5.78 24.66 14.52
N THR A 19 -6.74 24.41 15.42
CA THR A 19 -6.49 24.16 16.84
C THR A 19 -5.92 22.78 17.12
N GLN A 20 -6.05 21.83 16.18
CA GLN A 20 -5.37 20.53 16.26
C GLN A 20 -3.90 20.58 15.84
N LEU A 21 -3.49 21.57 15.04
CA LEU A 21 -2.14 21.62 14.50
C LEU A 21 -1.07 21.92 15.54
N GLY A 22 -1.29 22.97 16.35
CA GLY A 22 -0.36 23.32 17.43
C GLY A 22 -0.29 22.23 18.50
N ALA A 23 -1.38 21.49 18.73
CA ALA A 23 -1.38 20.33 19.60
C ALA A 23 -0.57 19.16 19.01
N LEU A 24 -0.74 18.86 17.70
CA LEU A 24 0.04 17.83 17.00
C LEU A 24 1.54 18.16 17.01
N GLU A 25 1.90 19.42 16.77
CA GLU A 25 3.28 19.90 16.83
C GLU A 25 3.87 19.74 18.23
N ALA A 26 3.14 20.18 19.27
CA ALA A 26 3.58 20.05 20.66
C ALA A 26 3.72 18.58 21.11
N TYR A 27 2.75 17.72 20.77
CA TYR A 27 2.79 16.31 21.15
C TYR A 27 3.87 15.54 20.39
N ALA A 28 4.08 15.83 19.11
CA ALA A 28 5.13 15.19 18.34
C ALA A 28 6.54 15.70 18.75
N ALA A 29 6.68 16.97 19.13
CA ALA A 29 7.92 17.48 19.73
C ALA A 29 8.19 16.84 21.10
N GLN A 30 7.15 16.66 21.93
CA GLN A 30 7.25 15.92 23.18
C GLN A 30 7.64 14.45 22.95
N ALA A 31 7.09 13.82 21.91
CA ALA A 31 7.44 12.46 21.49
C ALA A 31 8.94 12.32 21.13
N HIS A 32 9.53 13.32 20.46
CA HIS A 32 10.98 13.37 20.22
C HIS A 32 11.80 13.45 21.51
N GLY A 33 11.31 14.17 22.52
CA GLY A 33 11.95 14.22 23.85
C GLY A 33 12.12 12.83 24.48
N TYR A 34 11.16 11.93 24.29
CA TYR A 34 11.24 10.55 24.77
C TYR A 34 12.25 9.68 24.00
N LEU A 35 12.56 10.00 22.74
CA LEU A 35 13.61 9.29 21.99
C LEU A 35 15.00 9.57 22.57
N SER A 36 15.21 10.78 23.07
CA SER A 36 16.45 11.20 23.73
C SER A 36 16.61 10.66 25.17
N ALA A 37 15.52 10.23 25.80
CA ALA A 37 15.49 9.82 27.21
C ALA A 37 15.71 8.32 27.46
N GLY A 38 15.80 7.49 26.41
CA GLY A 38 16.06 6.04 26.52
C GLY A 38 14.82 5.14 26.50
N GLY A 39 15.02 3.86 26.16
CA GLY A 39 13.99 2.93 25.66
C GLY A 39 12.83 2.55 26.58
N GLU A 40 12.89 2.85 27.88
CA GLU A 40 11.82 2.51 28.84
C GLU A 40 10.56 3.38 28.68
N GLN A 41 10.64 4.50 27.94
CA GLN A 41 9.54 5.46 27.81
C GLN A 41 8.78 5.37 26.46
N LEU A 42 9.09 4.39 25.61
CA LEU A 42 8.43 4.21 24.30
C LEU A 42 6.93 3.93 24.39
N SER A 43 6.45 3.39 25.52
CA SER A 43 5.03 3.23 25.81
C SER A 43 4.29 4.56 25.93
N GLN A 44 4.98 5.65 26.29
CA GLN A 44 4.42 7.00 26.42
C GLN A 44 4.22 7.71 25.07
N LEU A 45 4.77 7.16 23.98
CA LEU A 45 4.50 7.65 22.62
C LEU A 45 3.04 7.41 22.21
N ALA A 46 2.40 6.38 22.80
CA ALA A 46 0.98 6.10 22.60
C ALA A 46 0.13 7.20 23.24
N GLY A 47 -0.60 7.95 22.40
CA GLY A 47 -1.42 9.10 22.82
C GLY A 47 -0.83 10.46 22.42
N LEU A 48 0.46 10.53 22.09
CA LEU A 48 1.11 11.75 21.57
C LEU A 48 1.09 11.81 20.04
N LEU A 49 1.17 10.66 19.38
CA LEU A 49 1.16 10.55 17.92
C LEU A 49 -0.13 9.89 17.43
N ARG A 50 -0.57 10.30 16.24
CA ARG A 50 -1.65 9.59 15.52
C ARG A 50 -1.23 8.13 15.28
N PRO A 51 -2.13 7.14 15.33
CA PRO A 51 -1.76 5.72 15.24
C PRO A 51 -0.85 5.39 14.05
N LEU A 52 -1.16 5.94 12.87
CA LEU A 52 -0.37 5.74 11.66
C LEU A 52 1.07 6.28 11.78
N VAL A 53 1.23 7.44 12.43
CA VAL A 53 2.54 8.07 12.65
C VAL A 53 3.32 7.30 13.71
N LEU A 54 2.66 6.91 14.81
CA LEU A 54 3.26 6.08 15.85
C LEU A 54 3.83 4.77 15.29
N GLU A 55 3.05 4.04 14.49
CA GLU A 55 3.52 2.81 13.86
C GLU A 55 4.74 3.07 12.94
N SER A 56 4.70 4.16 12.18
CA SER A 56 5.82 4.57 11.32
C SER A 56 7.08 4.90 12.14
N TRP A 57 6.93 5.59 13.27
CA TRP A 57 8.02 5.88 14.20
C TRP A 57 8.61 4.62 14.80
N MET A 58 7.76 3.70 15.28
CA MET A 58 8.21 2.41 15.81
C MET A 58 9.00 1.62 14.76
N ARG A 59 8.57 1.64 13.49
CA ARG A 59 9.31 1.02 12.38
C ARG A 59 10.62 1.73 12.07
N SER A 60 10.66 3.06 12.18
CA SER A 60 11.87 3.87 11.97
C SER A 60 12.93 3.57 13.04
N LEU A 61 12.51 3.53 14.31
CA LEU A 61 13.34 3.13 15.45
C LEU A 61 13.81 1.68 15.34
N ARG A 62 12.91 0.77 14.94
CA ARG A 62 13.29 -0.62 14.65
C ARG A 62 14.28 -0.69 13.49
N GLY A 63 14.14 0.18 12.48
CA GLY A 63 15.06 0.30 11.35
C GLY A 63 16.43 0.90 11.69
N GLY A 64 16.64 1.38 12.92
CA GLY A 64 17.88 2.01 13.35
C GLY A 64 18.10 3.41 12.77
N VAL A 65 17.02 4.08 12.34
CA VAL A 65 17.10 5.49 11.92
C VAL A 65 17.39 6.32 13.15
N ASP A 66 18.42 7.16 13.09
CA ASP A 66 18.72 8.16 14.12
C ASP A 66 17.93 9.45 13.81
N PRO A 67 17.06 9.94 14.72
CA PRO A 67 16.34 11.21 14.56
C PRO A 67 17.23 12.43 14.31
N MET A 68 18.52 12.35 14.68
CA MET A 68 19.52 13.40 14.52
C MET A 68 20.43 13.17 13.30
N ASP A 69 20.19 12.12 12.49
CA ASP A 69 21.04 11.81 11.34
C ASP A 69 21.12 12.98 10.34
N VAL A 70 22.34 13.27 9.92
CA VAL A 70 22.61 14.19 8.82
C VAL A 70 22.70 13.34 7.56
N LEU A 71 21.59 13.24 6.82
CA LEU A 71 21.49 12.41 5.62
C LEU A 71 22.73 12.59 4.71
N SER A 72 23.57 11.56 4.64
CA SER A 72 24.69 11.53 3.69
C SER A 72 24.18 11.68 2.24
N GLU A 73 24.99 12.27 1.35
CA GLU A 73 24.71 12.55 -0.08
C GLU A 73 24.47 11.32 -0.99
N ARG A 74 23.94 10.22 -0.44
CA ARG A 74 23.70 8.96 -1.13
C ARG A 74 22.34 9.04 -1.81
N GLY A 75 22.36 9.32 -3.10
CA GLY A 75 21.21 9.35 -3.99
C GLY A 75 21.67 9.25 -5.45
N LEU A 76 20.76 9.04 -6.39
CA LEU A 76 21.12 9.12 -7.82
C LEU A 76 21.40 10.57 -8.16
N ARG A 77 22.45 10.83 -8.95
CA ARG A 77 22.88 12.19 -9.32
C ARG A 77 23.18 12.28 -10.81
N GLY A 78 23.23 13.51 -11.30
CA GLY A 78 23.68 13.82 -12.66
C GLY A 78 22.99 12.98 -13.74
N THR A 79 23.78 12.40 -14.63
CA THR A 79 23.32 11.61 -15.78
C THR A 79 22.54 10.36 -15.39
N ASP A 80 22.88 9.72 -14.27
CA ASP A 80 22.19 8.50 -13.83
C ASP A 80 20.77 8.82 -13.36
N LEU A 81 20.59 9.94 -12.66
CA LEU A 81 19.26 10.42 -12.28
C LEU A 81 18.45 10.82 -13.52
N GLN A 82 19.06 11.50 -14.49
CA GLN A 82 18.37 11.90 -15.71
C GLN A 82 17.88 10.69 -16.48
N ARG A 83 18.75 9.70 -16.72
CA ARG A 83 18.39 8.44 -17.38
C ARG A 83 17.29 7.70 -16.62
N TYR A 84 17.37 7.67 -15.28
CA TYR A 84 16.36 7.03 -14.45
C TYR A 84 15.00 7.71 -14.61
N ARG A 85 14.96 9.05 -14.58
CA ARG A 85 13.73 9.84 -14.77
C ARG A 85 13.11 9.60 -16.13
N ASP A 86 13.90 9.66 -17.20
CA ASP A 86 13.42 9.55 -18.58
C ASP A 86 12.83 8.17 -18.88
N ALA A 87 13.38 7.12 -18.26
CA ALA A 87 12.87 5.75 -18.38
C ALA A 87 11.70 5.43 -17.44
N HIS A 88 11.39 6.30 -16.47
CA HIS A 88 10.38 6.03 -15.46
C HIS A 88 8.96 6.27 -15.99
N PRO A 89 7.96 5.42 -15.68
CA PRO A 89 6.59 5.59 -16.21
C PRO A 89 5.95 6.94 -15.86
N ILE A 90 6.33 7.54 -14.73
CA ILE A 90 5.85 8.87 -14.31
C ILE A 90 6.31 10.00 -15.26
N ALA A 91 7.34 9.79 -16.08
CA ALA A 91 7.80 10.80 -17.04
C ALA A 91 6.70 11.20 -18.02
N ALA A 92 5.88 10.23 -18.45
CA ALA A 92 4.73 10.47 -19.32
C ALA A 92 3.66 11.35 -18.65
N LEU A 93 3.60 11.36 -17.31
CA LEU A 93 2.63 12.11 -16.51
C LEU A 93 3.08 13.53 -16.21
N MET A 94 4.35 13.87 -16.43
CA MET A 94 4.90 15.18 -16.09
C MET A 94 4.15 16.36 -16.73
N PRO A 95 3.73 16.33 -18.01
CA PRO A 95 2.95 17.44 -18.58
C PRO A 95 1.62 17.69 -17.85
N LEU A 96 0.95 16.63 -17.39
CA LEU A 96 -0.29 16.73 -16.61
C LEU A 96 -0.01 17.26 -15.21
N ILE A 97 1.01 16.72 -14.53
CA ILE A 97 1.43 17.16 -13.19
C ILE A 97 1.86 18.63 -13.21
N ASP A 98 2.59 19.03 -14.26
CA ASP A 98 3.06 20.40 -14.43
C ASP A 98 1.88 21.38 -14.50
N LYS A 99 0.88 21.03 -15.32
CA LYS A 99 -0.33 21.83 -15.52
C LYS A 99 -1.23 21.88 -14.28
N LEU A 100 -1.43 20.76 -13.59
CA LEU A 100 -2.41 20.67 -12.50
C LEU A 100 -1.84 21.07 -11.13
N LEU A 101 -0.52 21.01 -10.95
CA LEU A 101 0.10 21.31 -9.65
C LEU A 101 1.28 22.26 -9.74
N VAL A 102 2.27 22.02 -10.61
CA VAL A 102 3.56 22.73 -10.52
C VAL A 102 3.39 24.23 -10.76
N GLN A 103 2.61 24.61 -11.78
CA GLN A 103 2.40 26.02 -12.14
C GLN A 103 1.79 26.81 -10.99
N ASP A 104 0.74 26.28 -10.34
CA ASP A 104 0.04 26.94 -9.24
C ASP A 104 0.79 26.87 -7.91
N ALA A 105 1.48 25.76 -7.64
CA ALA A 105 2.31 25.60 -6.44
C ALA A 105 3.48 26.60 -6.43
N ALA A 106 4.13 26.79 -7.59
CA ALA A 106 5.22 27.74 -7.72
C ALA A 106 4.76 29.19 -7.43
N ALA A 107 3.56 29.58 -7.87
CA ALA A 107 3.01 30.91 -7.60
C ALA A 107 2.76 31.17 -6.10
N THR A 108 2.46 30.11 -5.34
CA THR A 108 2.09 30.16 -3.91
C THR A 108 3.26 29.88 -2.95
N GLY A 109 4.47 29.71 -3.49
CA GLY A 109 5.69 29.41 -2.72
C GLY A 109 5.68 28.01 -2.10
N LEU A 110 4.95 27.08 -2.70
CA LEU A 110 4.96 25.66 -2.38
C LEU A 110 5.89 24.92 -3.35
N ILE A 111 6.32 23.72 -2.96
CA ILE A 111 7.05 22.82 -3.86
C ILE A 111 6.21 21.59 -4.18
N VAL A 112 6.37 21.08 -5.39
CA VAL A 112 5.85 19.78 -5.83
C VAL A 112 7.02 18.81 -5.90
N VAL A 113 6.85 17.67 -5.26
CA VAL A 113 7.82 16.58 -5.25
C VAL A 113 7.18 15.39 -5.94
N VAL A 114 7.90 14.84 -6.92
CA VAL A 114 7.54 13.60 -7.59
C VAL A 114 8.57 12.56 -7.17
N ALA A 115 8.10 11.47 -6.60
CA ALA A 115 8.93 10.34 -6.17
C ALA A 115 8.50 9.04 -6.85
N ASP A 116 9.44 8.11 -6.95
CA ASP A 116 9.18 6.76 -7.47
C ASP A 116 8.50 5.88 -6.41
N GLN A 117 8.16 4.65 -6.81
CA GLN A 117 7.52 3.63 -5.97
C GLN A 117 8.39 3.15 -4.80
N PHE A 118 9.66 3.50 -4.76
CA PHE A 118 10.59 3.18 -3.67
C PHE A 118 10.82 4.36 -2.72
N GLY A 119 10.24 5.52 -3.03
CA GLY A 119 10.41 6.76 -2.27
C GLY A 119 11.63 7.58 -2.70
N ARG A 120 12.23 7.27 -3.87
CA ARG A 120 13.30 8.11 -4.43
C ARG A 120 12.69 9.34 -5.09
N VAL A 121 13.19 10.51 -4.74
CA VAL A 121 12.79 11.77 -5.37
C VAL A 121 13.26 11.77 -6.82
N LEU A 122 12.33 11.87 -7.77
CA LEU A 122 12.63 12.00 -9.19
C LEU A 122 12.84 13.47 -9.55
N SER A 123 11.96 14.34 -9.05
CA SER A 123 12.03 15.77 -9.30
C SER A 123 11.42 16.58 -8.16
N VAL A 124 11.89 17.82 -8.05
CA VAL A 124 11.37 18.83 -7.13
C VAL A 124 11.14 20.09 -7.95
N HIS A 125 9.95 20.65 -7.88
CA HIS A 125 9.51 21.80 -8.65
C HIS A 125 8.98 22.89 -7.71
N GLY A 126 9.29 24.15 -8.01
CA GLY A 126 8.94 25.32 -7.21
C GLY A 126 9.84 26.48 -7.60
N LYS A 127 9.79 27.61 -6.89
CA LYS A 127 10.76 28.68 -7.16
C LYS A 127 12.16 28.25 -6.68
N PRO A 128 13.24 28.74 -7.32
CA PRO A 128 14.61 28.29 -7.05
C PRO A 128 15.00 28.33 -5.57
N GLU A 129 14.54 29.35 -4.84
CA GLU A 129 14.84 29.50 -3.42
C GLU A 129 14.17 28.43 -2.54
N GLN A 130 12.93 28.01 -2.84
CA GLN A 130 12.29 26.93 -2.08
C GLN A 130 12.86 25.56 -2.44
N VAL A 131 13.23 25.34 -3.70
CA VAL A 131 13.90 24.09 -4.13
C VAL A 131 15.27 23.96 -3.44
N THR A 132 16.00 25.06 -3.32
CA THR A 132 17.30 25.09 -2.63
C THR A 132 17.12 24.81 -1.14
N ALA A 133 16.18 25.47 -0.46
CA ALA A 133 15.88 25.22 0.95
C ALA A 133 15.41 23.77 1.21
N ALA A 134 14.63 23.18 0.29
CA ALA A 134 14.22 21.79 0.37
C ALA A 134 15.42 20.83 0.28
N ALA A 135 16.39 21.13 -0.60
CA ALA A 135 17.61 20.33 -0.72
C ALA A 135 18.44 20.35 0.58
N GLU A 136 18.48 21.47 1.30
CA GLU A 136 19.17 21.60 2.60
C GLU A 136 18.58 20.74 3.72
N ILE A 137 17.37 20.21 3.55
CA ILE A 137 16.74 19.28 4.51
C ILE A 137 16.61 17.85 4.00
N GLY A 138 17.26 17.53 2.87
CA GLY A 138 17.28 16.18 2.28
C GLY A 138 16.09 15.88 1.37
N LEU A 139 15.51 16.93 0.76
CA LEU A 139 14.44 16.83 -0.23
C LEU A 139 14.94 17.34 -1.58
N ARG A 140 16.02 16.71 -2.10
CA ARG A 140 16.60 16.99 -3.41
C ARG A 140 16.28 15.88 -4.39
N ALA A 141 16.23 16.21 -5.68
CA ALA A 141 16.16 15.20 -6.73
C ALA A 141 17.27 14.14 -6.58
N GLY A 142 16.85 12.88 -6.56
CA GLY A 142 17.65 11.67 -6.37
C GLY A 142 17.75 11.14 -4.94
N ASP A 143 17.30 11.91 -3.95
CA ASP A 143 17.30 11.50 -2.53
C ASP A 143 16.33 10.35 -2.26
N ASP A 144 16.62 9.54 -1.25
CA ASP A 144 15.80 8.41 -0.82
C ASP A 144 15.01 8.79 0.43
N LEU A 145 13.70 8.98 0.27
CA LEU A 145 12.75 9.30 1.33
C LEU A 145 12.04 8.05 1.89
N SER A 146 12.57 6.85 1.67
CA SER A 146 12.00 5.66 2.30
C SER A 146 12.02 5.79 3.82
N GLU A 147 11.01 5.22 4.50
CA GLU A 147 10.95 5.20 5.98
C GLU A 147 12.19 4.56 6.62
N ARG A 148 12.95 3.76 5.87
CA ARG A 148 14.19 3.16 6.38
C ARG A 148 15.37 4.15 6.38
N ARG A 149 15.33 5.15 5.51
CA ARG A 149 16.42 6.12 5.35
C ARG A 149 16.16 7.38 6.14
N VAL A 150 14.95 7.90 6.01
CA VAL A 150 14.53 9.19 6.58
C VAL A 150 13.63 9.00 7.80
N GLY A 151 13.21 7.77 8.10
CA GLY A 151 12.14 7.56 9.06
C GLY A 151 10.82 8.10 8.55
N THR A 152 9.87 8.32 9.45
CA THR A 152 8.54 8.85 9.13
C THR A 152 8.61 10.15 8.34
N ASN A 153 8.06 10.10 7.12
CA ASN A 153 7.85 11.23 6.23
C ASN A 153 6.67 10.91 5.29
N ALA A 154 6.11 11.93 4.63
CA ALA A 154 4.90 11.75 3.83
C ALA A 154 5.10 10.79 2.64
N VAL A 155 6.20 10.89 1.89
CA VAL A 155 6.49 10.02 0.74
C VAL A 155 6.65 8.57 1.20
N GLY A 156 7.51 8.32 2.19
CA GLY A 156 7.76 6.99 2.72
C GLY A 156 6.47 6.32 3.24
N LEU A 157 5.62 7.09 3.91
CA LEU A 157 4.35 6.59 4.44
C LEU A 157 3.33 6.26 3.33
N VAL A 158 3.28 7.05 2.26
CA VAL A 158 2.46 6.73 1.08
C VAL A 158 2.98 5.46 0.39
N VAL A 159 4.29 5.34 0.17
CA VAL A 159 4.92 4.13 -0.40
C VAL A 159 4.62 2.88 0.44
N ARG A 160 4.53 3.06 1.77
CA ARG A 160 4.20 1.97 2.69
C ARG A 160 2.73 1.57 2.60
N THR A 161 1.84 2.55 2.65
CA THR A 161 0.41 2.34 2.92
C THR A 161 -0.46 2.29 1.68
N GLY A 162 0.04 2.81 0.55
CA GLY A 162 -0.78 3.04 -0.65
C GLY A 162 -1.92 4.03 -0.42
N ARG A 163 -1.84 4.88 0.62
CA ARG A 163 -2.89 5.81 0.99
C ARG A 163 -2.35 7.23 1.07
N ALA A 164 -3.13 8.16 0.53
CA ALA A 164 -2.83 9.58 0.64
C ALA A 164 -2.86 10.03 2.10
N THR A 165 -1.87 10.82 2.51
CA THR A 165 -1.71 11.29 3.88
C THR A 165 -0.88 12.56 3.92
N TRP A 166 -0.84 13.20 5.08
CA TRP A 166 0.03 14.33 5.34
C TRP A 166 0.84 14.07 6.61
N ILE A 167 2.08 14.54 6.62
CA ILE A 167 2.98 14.55 7.77
C ILE A 167 3.34 16.01 8.05
N HIS A 168 3.14 16.44 9.28
CA HIS A 168 3.33 17.82 9.70
C HIS A 168 4.48 17.97 10.69
N GLY A 169 5.46 18.79 10.32
CA GLY A 169 6.49 19.29 11.22
C GLY A 169 7.12 18.18 12.08
N PRO A 170 7.04 18.24 13.42
CA PRO A 170 7.62 17.24 14.30
C PRO A 170 7.07 15.82 14.18
N GLU A 171 5.98 15.57 13.43
CA GLU A 171 5.58 14.20 13.06
C GLU A 171 6.62 13.53 12.15
N HIS A 172 7.47 14.31 11.48
CA HIS A 172 8.66 13.77 10.81
C HIS A 172 9.60 13.17 11.84
N PHE A 173 10.15 12.01 11.50
CA PHE A 173 11.08 11.32 12.39
C PHE A 173 12.45 12.01 12.44
N LEU A 174 12.92 12.62 11.35
CA LEU A 174 14.15 13.43 11.38
C LEU A 174 13.87 14.86 11.82
N HIS A 175 14.65 15.34 12.78
CA HIS A 175 14.56 16.71 13.33
C HIS A 175 14.70 17.79 12.26
N ARG A 176 15.61 17.61 11.30
CA ARG A 176 15.82 18.60 10.22
C ARG A 176 14.59 18.83 9.33
N MET A 177 13.64 17.88 9.31
CA MET A 177 12.41 17.98 8.53
C MET A 177 11.25 18.62 9.32
N HIS A 178 11.46 19.04 10.56
CA HIS A 178 10.38 19.64 11.38
C HIS A 178 9.86 20.98 10.83
N GLN A 179 10.60 21.62 9.93
CA GLN A 179 10.17 22.86 9.29
C GLN A 179 9.26 22.65 8.06
N ILE A 180 9.08 21.40 7.62
CA ILE A 180 8.28 21.09 6.44
C ILE A 180 7.02 20.30 6.80
N THR A 181 5.97 20.56 6.05
CA THR A 181 4.74 19.76 5.99
C THR A 181 4.60 19.24 4.58
N GLY A 182 4.33 17.94 4.44
CA GLY A 182 4.08 17.30 3.15
C GLY A 182 2.70 16.68 3.11
N ALA A 183 1.95 16.93 2.05
CA ALA A 183 0.71 16.23 1.71
C ALA A 183 0.97 15.40 0.44
N ALA A 184 0.82 14.09 0.54
CA ALA A 184 1.23 13.15 -0.49
C ALA A 184 0.11 12.19 -0.87
N ALA A 185 0.05 11.79 -2.14
CA ALA A 185 -0.85 10.77 -2.67
C ALA A 185 -0.12 9.80 -3.60
N PRO A 186 -0.51 8.51 -3.60
CA PRO A 186 0.06 7.52 -4.51
C PRO A 186 -0.50 7.70 -5.93
N VAL A 187 0.29 7.32 -6.93
CA VAL A 187 -0.15 7.16 -8.32
C VAL A 187 0.06 5.70 -8.70
N HIS A 188 -1.00 5.03 -9.13
CA HIS A 188 -0.97 3.62 -9.54
C HIS A 188 -1.04 3.44 -11.06
N ASP A 189 -0.49 2.33 -11.55
CA ASP A 189 -0.70 1.86 -12.92
C ASP A 189 -2.10 1.22 -13.08
N PRO A 190 -2.54 0.91 -14.31
CA PRO A 190 -3.82 0.25 -14.54
C PRO A 190 -3.97 -1.13 -13.88
N ASP A 191 -2.86 -1.78 -13.52
CA ASP A 191 -2.84 -3.05 -12.80
C ASP A 191 -2.90 -2.84 -11.27
N GLY A 192 -3.05 -1.59 -10.80
CA GLY A 192 -3.10 -1.23 -9.38
C GLY A 192 -1.74 -1.17 -8.68
N ARG A 193 -0.61 -1.23 -9.42
CA ARG A 193 0.73 -1.11 -8.82
C ARG A 193 1.10 0.33 -8.57
N LEU A 194 1.74 0.60 -7.44
CA LEU A 194 2.31 1.92 -7.18
C LEU A 194 3.39 2.23 -8.23
N VAL A 195 3.17 3.28 -9.01
CA VAL A 195 4.14 3.84 -9.96
C VAL A 195 5.00 4.88 -9.26
N GLY A 196 4.39 5.71 -8.43
CA GLY A 196 5.11 6.75 -7.72
C GLY A 196 4.23 7.51 -6.74
N VAL A 197 4.80 8.56 -6.16
CA VAL A 197 4.14 9.40 -5.17
C VAL A 197 4.23 10.85 -5.63
N LEU A 198 3.09 11.53 -5.57
CA LEU A 198 2.98 12.96 -5.79
C LEU A 198 2.80 13.64 -4.44
N MET A 199 3.61 14.67 -4.16
CA MET A 199 3.55 15.40 -2.91
C MET A 199 3.61 16.91 -3.15
N ILE A 200 2.75 17.66 -2.46
CA ILE A 200 2.95 19.09 -2.24
C ILE A 200 3.60 19.25 -0.86
N ALA A 201 4.65 20.05 -0.79
CA ALA A 201 5.33 20.35 0.45
C ALA A 201 5.63 21.85 0.61
N GLY A 202 5.82 22.26 1.86
CA GLY A 202 6.00 23.65 2.25
C GLY A 202 5.86 23.82 3.76
N GLY A 203 5.66 25.04 4.23
CA GLY A 203 5.41 25.30 5.66
C GLY A 203 4.00 24.87 6.11
N VAL A 204 3.58 25.40 7.26
CA VAL A 204 2.28 25.10 7.92
C VAL A 204 1.05 25.25 7.01
N ARG A 205 1.12 26.05 5.96
CA ARG A 205 0.02 26.26 5.00
C ARG A 205 -0.38 24.99 4.24
N VAL A 206 0.50 23.98 4.16
CA VAL A 206 0.21 22.69 3.52
C VAL A 206 -0.68 21.79 4.40
N ALA A 207 -0.77 22.06 5.70
CA ALA A 207 -1.57 21.30 6.66
C ALA A 207 -3.08 21.60 6.54
N ARG A 208 -3.64 21.39 5.36
CA ARG A 208 -4.99 21.79 4.98
C ARG A 208 -5.67 20.65 4.21
N PRO A 209 -6.92 20.26 4.55
CA PRO A 209 -7.66 19.22 3.83
C PRO A 209 -7.74 19.48 2.32
N GLU A 210 -7.82 20.75 1.93
CA GLU A 210 -7.92 21.20 0.54
C GLU A 210 -6.65 20.86 -0.27
N ILE A 211 -5.47 21.01 0.35
CA ILE A 211 -4.19 20.66 -0.30
C ILE A 211 -4.10 19.15 -0.49
N LEU A 212 -4.46 18.35 0.53
CA LEU A 212 -4.50 16.90 0.38
C LEU A 212 -5.51 16.45 -0.67
N ALA A 213 -6.68 17.10 -0.75
CA ALA A 213 -7.69 16.83 -1.78
C ALA A 213 -7.16 17.15 -3.19
N LEU A 214 -6.45 18.27 -3.36
CA LEU A 214 -5.84 18.66 -4.63
C LEU A 214 -4.77 17.65 -5.10
N VAL A 215 -3.90 17.21 -4.19
CA VAL A 215 -2.88 16.19 -4.50
C VAL A 215 -3.53 14.87 -4.89
N LYS A 216 -4.58 14.44 -4.16
CA LYS A 216 -5.36 13.24 -4.51
C LYS A 216 -6.03 13.36 -5.88
N ALA A 217 -6.68 14.48 -6.17
CA ALA A 217 -7.36 14.70 -7.44
C ALA A 217 -6.38 14.66 -8.62
N THR A 218 -5.19 15.26 -8.44
CA THR A 218 -4.13 15.20 -9.46
C THR A 218 -3.62 13.78 -9.65
N ALA A 219 -3.39 13.05 -8.56
CA ALA A 219 -2.96 11.66 -8.64
C ALA A 219 -3.99 10.78 -9.38
N THR A 220 -5.28 10.92 -9.07
CA THR A 220 -6.35 10.23 -9.80
C THR A 220 -6.40 10.62 -11.28
N ALA A 221 -6.22 11.90 -11.62
CA ALA A 221 -6.14 12.32 -13.02
C ALA A 221 -4.94 11.68 -13.75
N ALA A 222 -3.79 11.56 -13.07
CA ALA A 222 -2.62 10.89 -13.60
C ALA A 222 -2.85 9.38 -13.81
N GLU A 223 -3.51 8.70 -12.85
CA GLU A 223 -3.91 7.29 -12.99
C GLU A 223 -4.85 7.08 -14.18
N MET A 224 -5.83 7.97 -14.38
CA MET A 224 -6.74 7.93 -15.53
C MET A 224 -5.98 8.11 -16.86
N ASP A 225 -4.98 9.00 -16.90
CA ASP A 225 -4.15 9.19 -18.10
C ASP A 225 -3.31 7.95 -18.43
N LEU A 226 -2.81 7.22 -17.42
CA LEU A 226 -2.15 5.93 -17.62
C LEU A 226 -3.10 4.87 -18.18
N VAL A 227 -4.34 4.80 -17.66
CA VAL A 227 -5.37 3.88 -18.18
C VAL A 227 -5.69 4.19 -19.65
N LEU A 228 -5.91 5.47 -19.99
CA LEU A 228 -6.20 5.89 -21.36
C LEU A 228 -5.01 5.63 -22.30
N SER A 229 -3.79 5.86 -21.85
CA SER A 229 -2.57 5.60 -22.62
C SER A 229 -2.38 4.11 -22.89
N ALA A 230 -2.66 3.24 -21.91
CA ALA A 230 -2.64 1.79 -22.08
C ALA A 230 -3.71 1.33 -23.08
N MET A 231 -4.93 1.88 -23.01
CA MET A 231 -6.00 1.59 -23.96
C MET A 231 -5.64 1.99 -25.41
N ARG A 232 -5.06 3.18 -25.59
CA ARG A 232 -4.61 3.67 -26.91
C ARG A 232 -3.49 2.80 -27.48
N SER A 233 -2.54 2.39 -26.65
CA SER A 233 -1.44 1.51 -27.03
C SER A 233 -1.94 0.13 -27.46
N ALA A 234 -2.96 -0.41 -26.77
CA ALA A 234 -3.61 -1.66 -27.13
C ALA A 234 -4.38 -1.57 -28.47
N GLN A 235 -4.92 -0.39 -28.82
CA GLN A 235 -5.59 -0.16 -30.11
C GLN A 235 -4.60 0.04 -31.28
N HIS A 236 -3.47 0.71 -31.07
CA HIS A 236 -2.48 1.00 -32.13
C HIS A 236 -1.49 -0.14 -32.38
N GLY A 237 -1.32 -1.08 -31.44
CA GLY A 237 -0.55 -2.32 -31.64
C GLY A 237 -1.33 -3.46 -32.30
N GLY A 238 -2.58 -3.22 -32.71
CA GLY A 238 -3.55 -4.24 -33.10
C GLY A 238 -3.86 -4.34 -34.60
N ALA A 239 -2.86 -4.29 -35.47
CA ALA A 239 -2.98 -4.88 -36.81
C ALA A 239 -2.19 -6.20 -36.81
N GLY A 240 -2.86 -7.31 -36.45
CA GLY A 240 -2.26 -8.65 -36.51
C GLY A 240 -1.94 -9.28 -35.16
N ARG A 241 -2.93 -9.37 -34.28
CA ARG A 241 -3.17 -10.54 -33.41
C ARG A 241 -4.47 -10.28 -32.68
N ALA A 242 -5.48 -11.08 -33.01
CA ALA A 242 -6.67 -11.17 -32.19
C ALA A 242 -6.23 -11.29 -30.73
N ARG A 243 -6.63 -10.32 -29.91
CA ARG A 243 -6.63 -10.48 -28.47
C ARG A 243 -7.31 -11.82 -28.22
N PRO A 244 -6.71 -12.80 -27.53
CA PRO A 244 -7.54 -13.81 -26.92
C PRO A 244 -8.34 -13.03 -25.89
N GLU A 245 -9.57 -12.66 -26.25
CA GLU A 245 -10.61 -12.67 -25.25
C GLU A 245 -10.42 -13.98 -24.51
N PRO A 246 -10.33 -13.99 -23.17
CA PRO A 246 -10.42 -15.25 -22.48
C PRO A 246 -11.71 -15.88 -23.01
N ALA A 247 -11.57 -17.04 -23.64
CA ALA A 247 -12.69 -17.87 -24.01
C ALA A 247 -13.33 -18.38 -22.71
N VAL A 248 -13.90 -17.46 -21.95
CA VAL A 248 -14.99 -17.78 -21.05
C VAL A 248 -16.16 -17.88 -22.01
N SER A 249 -16.40 -19.10 -22.45
CA SER A 249 -17.63 -19.53 -23.10
C SER A 249 -18.79 -18.66 -22.65
N ALA A 250 -19.46 -18.02 -23.61
CA ALA A 250 -20.65 -17.18 -23.44
C ALA A 250 -21.89 -17.96 -22.95
N GLU A 251 -21.69 -18.98 -22.11
CA GLU A 251 -22.69 -19.90 -21.61
C GLU A 251 -22.50 -20.11 -20.10
N SER A 252 -22.61 -19.02 -19.33
CA SER A 252 -23.17 -19.03 -17.97
C SER A 252 -23.24 -17.60 -17.46
N ARG A 253 -24.45 -17.09 -17.23
CA ARG A 253 -24.69 -15.92 -16.37
C ARG A 253 -24.36 -16.30 -14.91
N GLY A 254 -23.08 -16.50 -14.62
CA GLY A 254 -22.59 -17.07 -13.36
C GLY A 254 -22.41 -16.05 -12.24
N LEU A 255 -22.26 -16.58 -11.02
CA LEU A 255 -21.82 -15.82 -9.85
C LEU A 255 -20.29 -15.76 -9.82
N GLY A 256 -19.72 -14.58 -9.62
CA GLY A 256 -18.28 -14.37 -9.51
C GLY A 256 -17.91 -13.70 -8.19
N LEU A 257 -16.82 -14.08 -7.55
CA LEU A 257 -16.36 -13.53 -6.27
C LEU A 257 -14.91 -13.04 -6.39
N ASP A 258 -14.73 -11.73 -6.19
CA ASP A 258 -13.43 -11.06 -6.20
C ASP A 258 -12.99 -10.79 -4.75
N VAL A 259 -11.89 -11.42 -4.32
CA VAL A 259 -11.37 -11.38 -2.94
C VAL A 259 -9.88 -11.06 -2.85
N LEU A 260 -9.16 -10.96 -3.96
CA LEU A 260 -7.75 -10.57 -4.00
C LEU A 260 -7.58 -9.04 -3.89
N GLY A 261 -6.53 -8.63 -3.20
CA GLY A 261 -6.09 -7.23 -3.13
C GLY A 261 -6.74 -6.39 -2.03
N LEU A 262 -6.41 -5.09 -2.02
CA LEU A 262 -6.76 -4.17 -0.93
C LEU A 262 -8.18 -3.59 -0.99
N GLY A 263 -8.91 -3.89 -2.07
CA GLY A 263 -10.26 -3.39 -2.32
C GLY A 263 -11.32 -3.86 -1.31
N GLN A 264 -12.55 -3.42 -1.53
CA GLN A 264 -13.71 -4.06 -0.91
C GLN A 264 -14.03 -5.32 -1.73
N PRO A 265 -14.24 -6.50 -1.12
CA PRO A 265 -14.59 -7.70 -1.86
C PRO A 265 -15.91 -7.50 -2.61
N GLN A 266 -15.99 -8.06 -3.82
CA GLN A 266 -17.13 -7.86 -4.71
C GLN A 266 -17.73 -9.18 -5.15
N LEU A 267 -19.04 -9.17 -5.32
CA LEU A 267 -19.79 -10.27 -5.91
C LEU A 267 -20.36 -9.80 -7.24
N THR A 268 -20.10 -10.54 -8.31
CA THR A 268 -20.72 -10.34 -9.61
C THR A 268 -21.95 -11.24 -9.69
N ILE A 269 -23.14 -10.66 -9.89
CA ILE A 269 -24.41 -11.36 -10.08
C ILE A 269 -24.98 -10.94 -11.43
N ALA A 270 -25.08 -11.86 -12.38
CA ALA A 270 -25.61 -11.58 -13.72
C ALA A 270 -24.95 -10.38 -14.44
N GLY A 271 -23.68 -10.09 -14.11
CA GLY A 271 -22.90 -8.98 -14.64
C GLY A 271 -22.83 -7.74 -13.74
N ASP A 272 -23.71 -7.63 -12.74
CA ASP A 272 -23.70 -6.51 -11.80
C ASP A 272 -22.74 -6.77 -10.63
N ARG A 273 -21.88 -5.79 -10.32
CA ARG A 273 -20.93 -5.87 -9.20
C ARG A 273 -21.52 -5.27 -7.94
N VAL A 274 -21.64 -6.10 -6.91
CA VAL A 274 -22.20 -5.74 -5.60
C VAL A 274 -21.09 -5.80 -4.54
N PRO A 275 -20.84 -4.72 -3.78
CA PRO A 275 -19.87 -4.74 -2.70
C PRO A 275 -20.34 -5.65 -1.57
N LEU A 276 -19.43 -6.49 -1.06
CA LEU A 276 -19.69 -7.35 0.08
C LEU A 276 -19.13 -6.77 1.37
N SER A 277 -19.75 -7.16 2.49
CA SER A 277 -19.12 -7.01 3.79
C SER A 277 -17.97 -8.02 3.91
N GLN A 278 -17.00 -7.73 4.78
CA GLN A 278 -15.89 -8.66 5.02
C GLN A 278 -16.41 -10.05 5.43
N ARG A 279 -17.34 -10.11 6.40
CA ARG A 279 -17.91 -11.39 6.87
C ARG A 279 -18.63 -12.16 5.77
N HIS A 280 -19.33 -11.48 4.87
CA HIS A 280 -20.01 -12.14 3.76
C HIS A 280 -19.03 -12.71 2.74
N ALA A 281 -17.94 -12.00 2.46
CA ALA A 281 -16.89 -12.48 1.58
C ALA A 281 -16.15 -13.68 2.17
N GLU A 282 -15.83 -13.64 3.48
CA GLU A 282 -15.22 -14.77 4.20
C GLU A 282 -16.11 -16.02 4.11
N ILE A 283 -17.40 -15.90 4.43
CA ILE A 283 -18.34 -17.04 4.36
C ILE A 283 -18.45 -17.59 2.93
N LEU A 284 -18.59 -16.72 1.92
CA LEU A 284 -18.69 -17.17 0.53
C LEU A 284 -17.44 -17.87 0.05
N LEU A 285 -16.26 -17.31 0.36
CA LEU A 285 -14.98 -17.91 -0.01
C LEU A 285 -14.82 -19.28 0.65
N LEU A 286 -15.06 -19.39 1.97
CA LEU A 286 -14.97 -20.67 2.67
C LEU A 286 -15.96 -21.69 2.09
N LEU A 287 -17.19 -21.30 1.77
CA LEU A 287 -18.15 -22.21 1.15
C LEU A 287 -17.78 -22.60 -0.29
N ALA A 288 -17.05 -21.76 -1.02
CA ALA A 288 -16.51 -22.10 -2.34
C ALA A 288 -15.35 -23.10 -2.24
N GLU A 289 -14.51 -22.97 -1.23
CA GLU A 289 -13.40 -23.89 -0.93
C GLU A 289 -13.85 -25.23 -0.36
N HIS A 290 -15.08 -25.29 0.17
CA HIS A 290 -15.68 -26.48 0.78
C HIS A 290 -16.94 -26.93 -0.01
N PRO A 291 -16.79 -27.49 -1.22
CA PRO A 291 -17.91 -27.92 -2.06
C PRO A 291 -18.77 -29.02 -1.42
N GLU A 292 -18.25 -29.78 -0.46
CA GLU A 292 -18.99 -30.72 0.38
C GLU A 292 -20.00 -30.03 1.33
N GLY A 293 -19.74 -28.76 1.64
CA GLY A 293 -20.52 -27.93 2.55
C GLY A 293 -20.01 -27.96 3.99
N LEU A 294 -20.24 -26.86 4.70
CA LEU A 294 -19.84 -26.68 6.10
C LEU A 294 -21.02 -26.73 7.05
N GLY A 295 -20.86 -27.46 8.15
CA GLY A 295 -21.73 -27.34 9.32
C GLY A 295 -21.57 -25.96 9.97
N ALA A 296 -22.56 -25.53 10.77
CA ALA A 296 -22.51 -24.22 11.42
C ALA A 296 -21.33 -24.12 12.41
N ASP A 297 -21.05 -25.17 13.18
CA ASP A 297 -19.95 -25.21 14.15
C ASP A 297 -18.58 -25.16 13.45
N HIS A 298 -18.42 -25.88 12.33
CA HIS A 298 -17.17 -25.87 11.56
C HIS A 298 -16.95 -24.51 10.87
N LEU A 299 -18.01 -23.90 10.32
CA LEU A 299 -17.93 -22.57 9.75
C LEU A 299 -17.54 -21.53 10.81
N ALA A 300 -18.04 -21.64 12.05
CA ALA A 300 -17.65 -20.74 13.13
C ALA A 300 -16.16 -20.86 13.49
N LEU A 301 -15.62 -22.10 13.52
CA LEU A 301 -14.20 -22.34 13.77
C LEU A 301 -13.31 -21.68 12.72
N LEU A 302 -13.66 -21.80 11.43
CA LEU A 302 -12.89 -21.22 10.33
C LEU A 302 -12.94 -19.69 10.30
N LEU A 303 -13.86 -19.07 11.05
CA LEU A 303 -14.03 -17.63 11.15
C LEU A 303 -13.35 -16.99 12.39
N ASP A 304 -12.71 -17.79 13.26
CA ASP A 304 -12.10 -17.41 14.56
C ASP A 304 -13.03 -16.59 15.45
N ASP A 305 -14.24 -17.10 15.61
CA ASP A 305 -15.15 -16.61 16.62
C ASP A 305 -15.46 -17.74 17.59
N THR A 306 -14.54 -17.99 18.52
CA THR A 306 -14.72 -18.96 19.61
C THR A 306 -15.95 -18.66 20.49
N ASP A 307 -16.60 -17.50 20.32
CA ASP A 307 -17.81 -17.05 21.01
C ASP A 307 -19.05 -16.83 20.09
N LEU A 308 -19.01 -17.17 18.79
CA LEU A 308 -20.21 -17.04 17.94
C LEU A 308 -21.18 -18.19 18.19
N ASP A 309 -22.36 -17.86 18.71
CA ASP A 309 -23.45 -18.81 18.80
C ASP A 309 -23.96 -19.21 17.40
N ASN A 310 -24.54 -20.41 17.32
CA ASN A 310 -25.18 -20.90 16.10
C ASN A 310 -26.30 -19.96 15.58
N GLY A 311 -26.87 -19.12 16.45
CA GLY A 311 -27.83 -18.07 16.10
C GLY A 311 -27.22 -16.99 15.20
N THR A 312 -26.02 -16.52 15.50
CA THR A 312 -25.38 -15.44 14.77
C THR A 312 -24.86 -15.89 13.40
N ILE A 313 -24.39 -17.15 13.28
CA ILE A 313 -24.09 -17.76 11.98
C ILE A 313 -25.36 -17.83 11.11
N ARG A 314 -26.50 -18.26 11.67
CA ARG A 314 -27.78 -18.26 10.94
C ARG A 314 -28.19 -16.86 10.51
N ALA A 315 -27.99 -15.86 11.36
CA ALA A 315 -28.30 -14.47 11.02
C ALA A 315 -27.40 -13.94 9.89
N ALA A 316 -26.09 -14.25 9.92
CA ALA A 316 -25.16 -13.91 8.85
C ALA A 316 -25.54 -14.60 7.53
N MET A 317 -25.87 -15.90 7.57
CA MET A 317 -26.35 -16.64 6.40
C MET A 317 -27.69 -16.10 5.87
N SER A 318 -28.58 -15.67 6.74
CA SER A 318 -29.85 -15.04 6.34
C SER A 318 -29.61 -13.73 5.57
N ARG A 319 -28.73 -12.86 6.10
CA ARG A 319 -28.33 -11.62 5.40
C ARG A 319 -27.62 -11.93 4.09
N LEU A 320 -26.72 -12.91 4.08
CA LEU A 320 -26.04 -13.31 2.86
C LEU A 320 -27.03 -13.80 1.78
N ARG A 321 -28.04 -14.59 2.15
CA ARG A 321 -29.13 -15.00 1.25
C ARG A 321 -29.93 -13.83 0.69
N SER A 322 -30.12 -12.76 1.45
CA SER A 322 -30.78 -11.56 0.93
C SER A 322 -29.95 -10.81 -0.11
N VAL A 323 -28.62 -10.92 -0.06
CA VAL A 323 -27.71 -10.27 -1.02
C VAL A 323 -27.53 -11.11 -2.28
N VAL A 324 -27.31 -12.41 -2.12
CA VAL A 324 -26.91 -13.32 -3.22
C VAL A 324 -28.10 -14.06 -3.83
N GLY A 325 -29.21 -14.17 -3.08
CA GLY A 325 -30.40 -14.92 -3.47
C GLY A 325 -30.58 -16.20 -2.65
N PRO A 326 -31.84 -16.58 -2.33
CA PRO A 326 -32.12 -17.71 -1.43
C PRO A 326 -31.82 -19.08 -2.05
N THR A 327 -31.79 -19.19 -3.38
CA THR A 327 -31.58 -20.45 -4.11
C THR A 327 -30.11 -20.87 -4.22
N VAL A 328 -29.18 -19.96 -3.90
CA VAL A 328 -27.74 -20.19 -4.02
C VAL A 328 -27.21 -21.11 -2.91
N PHE A 329 -27.91 -21.21 -1.77
CA PHE A 329 -27.41 -21.92 -0.59
C PHE A 329 -28.23 -23.16 -0.22
N GLY A 330 -27.53 -24.23 0.16
CA GLY A 330 -28.02 -25.27 1.05
C GLY A 330 -28.10 -24.76 2.50
N SER A 331 -28.86 -25.47 3.34
CA SER A 331 -29.09 -25.05 4.74
C SER A 331 -28.49 -25.99 5.78
N ARG A 332 -28.22 -27.26 5.42
CA ARG A 332 -27.72 -28.32 6.31
C ARG A 332 -27.05 -29.43 5.49
N PRO A 333 -25.72 -29.38 5.27
CA PRO A 333 -24.79 -28.29 5.62
C PRO A 333 -25.03 -27.00 4.81
N TYR A 334 -24.44 -25.89 5.24
CA TYR A 334 -24.34 -24.70 4.38
C TYR A 334 -23.44 -25.05 3.21
N LYS A 335 -23.94 -24.92 1.99
CA LYS A 335 -23.24 -25.33 0.76
C LYS A 335 -23.68 -24.45 -0.39
N LEU A 336 -22.79 -24.14 -1.33
CA LEU A 336 -23.17 -23.48 -2.56
C LEU A 336 -23.83 -24.50 -3.51
N ARG A 337 -25.04 -24.19 -3.97
CA ARG A 337 -25.80 -25.02 -4.94
C ARG A 337 -25.42 -24.73 -6.38
N VAL A 338 -24.77 -23.61 -6.60
CA VAL A 338 -24.28 -23.12 -7.88
C VAL A 338 -22.79 -22.83 -7.71
N HIS A 339 -22.02 -23.04 -8.78
CA HIS A 339 -20.61 -22.67 -8.77
C HIS A 339 -20.49 -21.14 -8.66
N VAL A 340 -19.60 -20.70 -7.77
CA VAL A 340 -19.21 -19.30 -7.62
C VAL A 340 -17.76 -19.24 -8.05
N ALA A 341 -17.52 -18.71 -9.25
CA ALA A 341 -16.17 -18.58 -9.77
C ALA A 341 -15.40 -17.57 -8.92
N THR A 342 -14.23 -17.94 -8.42
CA THR A 342 -13.41 -17.04 -7.59
C THR A 342 -12.12 -16.65 -8.28
N ASP A 343 -11.63 -15.44 -8.02
CA ASP A 343 -10.30 -15.02 -8.45
C ASP A 343 -9.17 -15.86 -7.80
N VAL A 344 -9.42 -16.44 -6.62
CA VAL A 344 -8.59 -17.47 -5.97
C VAL A 344 -8.49 -18.76 -6.81
N GLU A 345 -9.62 -19.29 -7.26
CA GLU A 345 -9.68 -20.48 -8.12
C GLU A 345 -8.96 -20.23 -9.45
N ALA A 346 -9.19 -19.07 -10.06
CA ALA A 346 -8.50 -18.67 -11.29
C ALA A 346 -6.98 -18.55 -11.10
N LEU A 347 -6.54 -17.98 -9.97
CA LEU A 347 -5.12 -17.89 -9.62
C LEU A 347 -4.49 -19.27 -9.42
N ARG A 348 -5.15 -20.19 -8.71
CA ARG A 348 -4.67 -21.57 -8.55
C ARG A 348 -4.57 -22.29 -9.88
N ALA A 349 -5.57 -22.18 -10.75
CA ALA A 349 -5.54 -22.80 -12.07
C ALA A 349 -4.37 -22.29 -12.93
N ALA A 350 -4.05 -20.99 -12.88
CA ALA A 350 -2.88 -20.43 -13.54
C ALA A 350 -1.57 -20.99 -12.97
N LEU A 351 -1.47 -21.14 -11.65
CA LEU A 351 -0.30 -21.75 -11.00
C LEU A 351 -0.16 -23.24 -11.32
N ASP A 352 -1.27 -23.99 -11.35
CA ASP A 352 -1.29 -25.43 -11.65
C ASP A 352 -0.90 -25.74 -13.10
N SER A 353 -1.23 -24.84 -14.02
CA SER A 353 -0.81 -24.92 -15.43
C SER A 353 0.62 -24.43 -15.68
N GLY A 354 1.29 -23.86 -14.66
CA GLY A 354 2.63 -23.30 -14.78
C GLY A 354 2.68 -21.93 -15.46
N ASP A 355 1.54 -21.30 -15.75
CA ASP A 355 1.47 -19.95 -16.32
C ASP A 355 1.65 -18.90 -15.20
N VAL A 356 2.90 -18.75 -14.76
CA VAL A 356 3.29 -17.86 -13.66
C VAL A 356 3.01 -16.39 -14.00
N ASP A 357 3.14 -16.01 -15.26
CA ASP A 357 2.92 -14.64 -15.72
C ASP A 357 1.42 -14.27 -15.66
N SER A 358 0.53 -15.17 -16.08
CA SER A 358 -0.92 -14.97 -15.87
C SER A 358 -1.31 -15.01 -14.40
N ALA A 359 -0.73 -15.91 -13.60
CA ALA A 359 -0.94 -15.93 -12.15
C ALA A 359 -0.57 -14.57 -11.50
N LEU A 360 0.59 -14.01 -11.85
CA LEU A 360 1.02 -12.69 -11.34
C LEU A 360 0.16 -11.52 -11.85
N ARG A 361 -0.47 -11.63 -13.02
CA ARG A 361 -1.43 -10.62 -13.50
C ARG A 361 -2.73 -10.67 -12.70
N LEU A 362 -3.21 -11.87 -12.37
CA LEU A 362 -4.42 -12.06 -11.56
C LEU A 362 -4.20 -11.64 -10.10
N TYR A 363 -2.97 -11.75 -9.60
CA TYR A 363 -2.65 -11.42 -8.22
C TYR A 363 -2.64 -9.90 -7.94
N ALA A 364 -3.81 -9.35 -7.62
CA ALA A 364 -3.99 -7.96 -7.19
C ALA A 364 -3.56 -7.68 -5.73
N GLY A 365 -3.09 -8.72 -5.02
CA GLY A 365 -2.65 -8.68 -3.62
C GLY A 365 -3.25 -9.81 -2.80
N PRO A 366 -3.01 -9.85 -1.47
CA PRO A 366 -3.41 -10.97 -0.63
C PRO A 366 -4.92 -11.21 -0.63
N VAL A 367 -5.34 -12.45 -0.42
CA VAL A 367 -6.76 -12.81 -0.23
C VAL A 367 -7.28 -12.15 1.04
N LEU A 368 -8.36 -11.36 0.91
CA LEU A 368 -9.05 -10.67 2.01
C LEU A 368 -8.08 -10.15 3.09
N PRO A 369 -7.22 -9.17 2.77
CA PRO A 369 -6.05 -8.83 3.60
C PRO A 369 -6.40 -8.33 5.01
N ARG A 370 -7.65 -7.88 5.22
CA ARG A 370 -8.18 -7.43 6.52
C ARG A 370 -8.85 -8.54 7.34
N SER A 371 -9.01 -9.74 6.78
CA SER A 371 -9.60 -10.87 7.47
C SER A 371 -8.62 -11.47 8.48
N ALA A 372 -9.12 -11.75 9.67
CA ALA A 372 -8.44 -12.53 10.70
C ALA A 372 -8.99 -13.96 10.80
N ALA A 373 -9.94 -14.34 9.94
CA ALA A 373 -10.52 -15.68 9.92
C ALA A 373 -9.44 -16.74 9.57
N PRO A 374 -9.25 -17.81 10.37
CA PRO A 374 -8.22 -18.82 10.18
C PRO A 374 -8.30 -19.49 8.83
N GLY A 375 -9.51 -19.88 8.40
CA GLY A 375 -9.67 -20.52 7.09
C GLY A 375 -9.24 -19.59 5.95
N VAL A 376 -9.42 -18.27 6.10
CA VAL A 376 -8.97 -17.28 5.12
C VAL A 376 -7.47 -16.99 5.22
N ILE A 377 -6.90 -17.02 6.42
CA ILE A 377 -5.44 -16.98 6.63
C ILE A 377 -4.78 -18.17 5.94
N ASP A 378 -5.31 -19.38 6.13
CA ASP A 378 -4.77 -20.60 5.53
C ASP A 378 -4.78 -20.53 3.99
N ILE A 379 -5.89 -20.10 3.39
CA ILE A 379 -5.99 -19.90 1.93
C ILE A 379 -4.99 -18.86 1.45
N ARG A 380 -4.89 -17.72 2.15
CA ARG A 380 -3.97 -16.63 1.82
C ARG A 380 -2.52 -17.08 1.87
N ASP A 381 -2.13 -17.80 2.92
CA ASP A 381 -0.76 -18.27 3.12
C ASP A 381 -0.40 -19.36 2.10
N GLU A 382 -1.31 -20.29 1.82
CA GLU A 382 -1.15 -21.30 0.77
C GLU A 382 -0.90 -20.66 -0.60
N LEU A 383 -1.77 -19.76 -1.04
CA LEU A 383 -1.62 -19.05 -2.31
C LEU A 383 -0.34 -18.23 -2.37
N ARG A 384 0.00 -17.52 -1.29
CA ARG A 384 1.21 -16.71 -1.21
C ARG A 384 2.47 -17.57 -1.36
N VAL A 385 2.54 -18.70 -0.66
CA VAL A 385 3.69 -19.62 -0.74
C VAL A 385 3.81 -20.21 -2.13
N ARG A 386 2.70 -20.67 -2.72
CA ARG A 386 2.68 -21.23 -4.08
C ARG A 386 3.11 -20.21 -5.12
N LEU A 387 2.52 -19.02 -5.10
CA LEU A 387 2.84 -17.94 -6.03
C LEU A 387 4.32 -17.54 -5.92
N ARG A 388 4.81 -17.32 -4.71
CA ARG A 388 6.22 -17.00 -4.48
C ARG A 388 7.15 -18.10 -5.01
N THR A 389 6.81 -19.37 -4.76
CA THR A 389 7.62 -20.51 -5.23
C THR A 389 7.65 -20.56 -6.76
N ALA A 390 6.50 -20.39 -7.42
CA ALA A 390 6.39 -20.35 -8.87
C ALA A 390 7.20 -19.18 -9.47
N VAL A 391 7.11 -17.99 -8.87
CA VAL A 391 7.90 -16.82 -9.27
C VAL A 391 9.40 -17.08 -9.20
N LEU A 392 9.89 -17.62 -8.08
CA LEU A 392 11.31 -17.92 -7.89
C LEU A 392 11.80 -19.01 -8.85
N GLY A 393 10.94 -19.97 -9.17
CA GLY A 393 11.23 -21.06 -10.11
C GLY A 393 11.14 -20.68 -11.59
N SER A 394 10.48 -19.56 -11.93
CA SER A 394 10.23 -19.17 -13.33
C SER A 394 11.52 -18.91 -14.13
N GLY A 395 12.56 -18.35 -13.48
CA GLY A 395 13.77 -17.88 -14.17
C GLY A 395 13.53 -16.69 -15.13
N GLU A 396 12.31 -16.16 -15.22
CA GLU A 396 11.95 -15.12 -16.16
C GLU A 396 12.13 -13.72 -15.55
N ALA A 397 12.93 -12.87 -16.22
CA ALA A 397 13.20 -11.52 -15.75
C ALA A 397 11.92 -10.67 -15.60
N ALA A 398 10.94 -10.84 -16.50
CA ALA A 398 9.68 -10.09 -16.45
C ALA A 398 8.81 -10.44 -15.23
N VAL A 399 8.70 -11.73 -14.93
CA VAL A 399 7.98 -12.27 -13.76
C VAL A 399 8.64 -11.80 -12.47
N LEU A 400 9.96 -11.97 -12.36
CA LEU A 400 10.74 -11.54 -11.18
C LEU A 400 10.69 -10.02 -10.96
N ARG A 401 10.77 -9.23 -12.04
CA ARG A 401 10.58 -7.78 -11.99
C ARG A 401 9.19 -7.40 -11.46
N ARG A 402 8.13 -8.06 -11.95
CA ARG A 402 6.74 -7.78 -11.55
C ARG A 402 6.51 -8.11 -10.07
N TRP A 403 7.00 -9.24 -9.60
CA TRP A 403 6.92 -9.63 -8.18
C TRP A 403 7.70 -8.68 -7.27
N THR A 404 8.96 -8.38 -7.60
CA THR A 404 9.82 -7.52 -6.77
C THR A 404 9.38 -6.06 -6.71
N ALA A 405 8.56 -5.61 -7.67
CA ALA A 405 7.88 -4.32 -7.61
C ALA A 405 6.62 -4.32 -6.71
N GLY A 406 6.03 -5.49 -6.43
CA GLY A 406 4.81 -5.64 -5.63
C GLY A 406 5.04 -5.52 -4.12
N ALA A 407 3.96 -5.29 -3.37
CA ALA A 407 4.02 -5.05 -1.92
C ALA A 407 4.66 -6.20 -1.11
N GLU A 408 4.49 -7.45 -1.55
CA GLU A 408 5.06 -8.61 -0.88
C GLU A 408 6.45 -8.99 -1.41
N GLY A 409 6.71 -8.85 -2.71
CA GLY A 409 7.99 -9.20 -3.30
C GLY A 409 9.08 -8.13 -3.10
N ARG A 410 8.71 -6.87 -2.81
CA ARG A 410 9.68 -5.79 -2.58
C ARG A 410 10.61 -6.04 -1.39
N ASP A 411 10.20 -6.86 -0.44
CA ASP A 411 10.98 -7.23 0.75
C ASP A 411 11.47 -8.69 0.70
N ASP A 412 11.29 -9.39 -0.42
CA ASP A 412 11.70 -10.79 -0.62
C ASP A 412 13.14 -10.88 -1.15
N ALA A 413 14.09 -11.09 -0.24
CA ALA A 413 15.52 -11.15 -0.57
C ALA A 413 15.85 -12.25 -1.61
N ALA A 414 15.18 -13.40 -1.56
CA ALA A 414 15.41 -14.47 -2.50
C ALA A 414 14.95 -14.09 -3.92
N ALA A 415 13.82 -13.37 -4.04
CA ALA A 415 13.34 -12.92 -5.33
C ALA A 415 14.23 -11.85 -5.97
N TRP A 416 14.78 -10.95 -5.16
CA TRP A 416 15.79 -10.00 -5.66
C TRP A 416 17.08 -10.70 -6.08
N ALA A 417 17.52 -11.73 -5.35
CA ALA A 417 18.67 -12.54 -5.74
C ALA A 417 18.44 -13.30 -7.05
N ALA A 418 17.25 -13.90 -7.23
CA ALA A 418 16.84 -14.53 -8.47
C ALA A 418 16.76 -13.51 -9.62
N TYR A 419 16.19 -12.32 -9.38
CA TYR A 419 16.12 -11.27 -10.40
C TYR A 419 17.50 -10.79 -10.83
N ARG A 420 18.43 -10.63 -9.89
CA ARG A 420 19.82 -10.27 -10.22
C ARG A 420 20.46 -11.29 -11.17
N ALA A 421 20.16 -12.57 -11.00
CA ALA A 421 20.74 -13.64 -11.80
C ALA A 421 20.28 -13.62 -13.26
N THR A 422 19.18 -12.91 -13.59
CA THR A 422 18.66 -12.80 -14.96
C THR A 422 19.12 -11.53 -15.68
N VAL A 423 19.87 -10.66 -15.01
CA VAL A 423 20.28 -9.34 -15.52
C VAL A 423 21.79 -9.31 -15.78
N ASP A 424 22.19 -8.69 -16.89
CA ASP A 424 23.60 -8.48 -17.24
C ASP A 424 24.33 -7.69 -16.14
N ARG A 425 25.50 -8.19 -15.72
CA ARG A 425 26.34 -7.61 -14.66
C ARG A 425 26.80 -6.19 -14.96
N ASP A 426 26.98 -5.86 -16.24
CA ASP A 426 27.45 -4.53 -16.65
C ASP A 426 26.29 -3.53 -16.79
N SER A 427 25.04 -3.98 -16.63
CA SER A 427 23.88 -3.11 -16.73
C SER A 427 23.68 -2.25 -15.47
N PRO A 428 23.18 -0.99 -15.62
CA PRO A 428 22.78 -0.18 -14.48
C PRO A 428 21.71 -0.84 -13.59
N LEU A 429 20.88 -1.71 -14.16
CA LEU A 429 19.84 -2.44 -13.44
C LEU A 429 20.44 -3.45 -12.45
N TYR A 430 21.55 -4.12 -12.81
CA TYR A 430 22.24 -5.03 -11.91
C TYR A 430 22.73 -4.30 -10.64
N ALA A 431 23.35 -3.13 -10.81
CA ALA A 431 23.79 -2.31 -9.68
C ALA A 431 22.63 -1.87 -8.77
N GLN A 432 21.46 -1.55 -9.35
CA GLN A 432 20.24 -1.21 -8.59
C GLN A 432 19.73 -2.40 -7.78
N ILE A 433 19.65 -3.58 -8.39
CA ILE A 433 19.23 -4.80 -7.71
C ILE A 433 20.21 -5.16 -6.59
N GLU A 434 21.52 -5.06 -6.83
CA GLU A 434 22.55 -5.35 -5.82
C GLU A 434 22.47 -4.38 -4.63
N ALA A 435 22.24 -3.09 -4.89
CA ALA A 435 21.99 -2.11 -3.84
C ALA A 435 20.75 -2.46 -3.00
N LYS A 436 19.67 -2.93 -3.65
CA LYS A 436 18.45 -3.38 -2.98
C LYS A 436 18.65 -4.64 -2.13
N ILE A 437 19.41 -5.63 -2.62
CA ILE A 437 19.78 -6.82 -1.83
C ILE A 437 20.57 -6.42 -0.58
N ARG A 438 21.61 -5.57 -0.72
CA ARG A 438 22.37 -5.03 0.43
C ARG A 438 21.51 -4.26 1.42
N VAL A 439 20.41 -3.66 0.96
CA VAL A 439 19.41 -3.02 1.82
C VAL A 439 18.67 -4.08 2.63
N LEU A 440 18.21 -5.16 2.00
CA LEU A 440 17.47 -6.25 2.65
C LEU A 440 18.35 -7.07 3.61
N ASP A 441 19.57 -7.42 3.23
CA ASP A 441 20.50 -8.19 4.09
C ASP A 441 20.81 -7.46 5.40
N ARG A 442 21.00 -6.14 5.32
CA ARG A 442 21.17 -5.29 6.52
C ARG A 442 19.93 -5.26 7.41
N ARG A 443 18.72 -5.48 6.89
CA ARG A 443 17.51 -5.60 7.72
C ARG A 443 17.50 -6.92 8.48
N LEU A 444 17.72 -8.03 7.77
CA LEU A 444 17.76 -9.37 8.36
C LEU A 444 18.90 -9.54 9.39
N GLY A 445 20.09 -9.01 9.09
CA GLY A 445 21.22 -9.04 10.02
C GLY A 445 21.03 -8.16 11.27
N ALA A 446 20.33 -7.03 11.14
CA ALA A 446 19.99 -6.18 12.29
C ALA A 446 18.95 -6.85 13.20
N ASP A 447 17.96 -7.56 12.64
CA ASP A 447 16.95 -8.29 13.41
C ASP A 447 17.58 -9.48 14.17
N ALA A 448 18.50 -10.23 13.55
CA ALA A 448 19.22 -11.32 14.20
C ALA A 448 20.12 -10.85 15.37
N THR A 449 20.83 -9.74 15.18
CA THR A 449 21.68 -9.13 16.23
C THR A 449 20.82 -8.57 17.38
N ARG A 450 19.59 -8.14 17.08
CA ARG A 450 18.66 -7.60 18.07
C ARG A 450 17.97 -8.70 18.89
N MET A 451 17.60 -9.83 18.28
CA MET A 451 17.08 -11.00 19.00
C MET A 451 18.09 -11.55 20.02
N GLN A 452 19.39 -11.50 19.71
CA GLN A 452 20.43 -11.90 20.65
C GLN A 452 20.62 -10.94 21.83
N ARG A 453 20.32 -9.64 21.66
CA ARG A 453 20.47 -8.64 22.73
C ARG A 453 19.28 -8.54 23.69
N PHE A 454 18.12 -9.07 23.32
CA PHE A 454 16.92 -9.10 24.18
C PHE A 454 16.59 -10.50 24.74
N GLY A 455 17.43 -11.50 24.43
CA GLY A 455 17.30 -12.88 24.92
C GLY A 455 18.42 -13.30 25.87
N SER A 456 19.11 -12.35 26.52
CA SER A 456 20.16 -12.61 27.52
C SER A 456 19.87 -11.88 28.83
#